data_AF-A0A4W2E817-F1
#
_entry.id   AF-A0A4W2E817-F1
#
_cell.length_a   1.000
_cell.length_b   1.000
_cell.length_c   1.000
_cell.angle_alpha   90.00
_cell.angle_beta   90.00
_cell.angle_gamma   90.00
#
_symmetry.space_group_name_H-M   'P 1'
#
loop_
_entity.id
_entity.type
_entity.pdbx_description
1 polymer ?
#
loop_
_entity_poly.entity_id
_entity_poly.type
_entity_poly.pdbx_seq_one_letter_code
_entity_poly.pdbx_strand_id
1 'polypeptide(L)'
;MGKTRDLFKKIRDTKGTSHAKMGSIKDRNGIDLTEAEDIKRWQEYTEELYTVHEPDNHDGVITHLEPDILECEVKWPLGSIIMNKASGGDGIPVELFQILKEDAMKVLHSICQRTWKTQQWPQDWKKSVFTLTPKKGNAKECSNYRTIAPISHASKVMLKILQARLQQYMNRELPDVQAGFRKGRGTRDQIANIHWIMEKATEFQKNIYFCCIDYAKAFDCVDHNKLWKILKEMGIPDHLTCLLRNLYAGQETTVRTGRGTTDWFQIGKEIRHGCISSPCLFNLCAEYVMRNAGLEEAQAGIKITRRNINNLRYADDPTLMAEGEEELKSLLMKVKEESEKVGLKLNIQKAKIIAAGPITSWQIDVETVETVADFIFLGSKITANGGYSHEIKMLTPWKESYDQPRQHIKKQRHYFANKGPSSQGYGFPSGHVWM
;
A
#
# COMPACT_ATOMS: atom_id res chain seq x y z
N MET A 1 -18.87 -15.66 -10.37
CA MET A 1 -18.56 -14.90 -9.13
C MET A 1 -19.79 -14.48 -8.29
N GLY A 2 -21.04 -14.86 -8.61
CA GLY A 2 -22.24 -14.34 -7.90
C GLY A 2 -22.61 -14.98 -6.55
N LYS A 3 -22.30 -16.26 -6.31
CA LYS A 3 -22.87 -17.04 -5.18
C LYS A 3 -22.41 -16.57 -3.80
N THR A 4 -21.16 -16.15 -3.65
CA THR A 4 -20.60 -15.68 -2.37
C THR A 4 -21.17 -14.32 -1.98
N ARG A 5 -21.40 -13.43 -2.96
CA ARG A 5 -21.92 -12.07 -2.72
C ARG A 5 -23.38 -12.10 -2.32
N ASP A 6 -24.19 -12.93 -2.97
CA ASP A 6 -25.61 -13.08 -2.64
C ASP A 6 -25.79 -13.69 -1.24
N LEU A 7 -24.87 -14.57 -0.83
CA LEU A 7 -24.80 -15.09 0.53
C LEU A 7 -24.49 -13.98 1.54
N PHE A 8 -23.45 -13.16 1.32
CA PHE A 8 -23.13 -12.03 2.21
C PHE A 8 -24.24 -10.98 2.25
N LYS A 9 -24.90 -10.72 1.12
CA LYS A 9 -26.05 -9.82 1.04
C LYS A 9 -27.22 -10.37 1.85
N LYS A 10 -27.60 -11.64 1.65
CA LYS A 10 -28.65 -12.30 2.45
C LYS A 10 -28.32 -12.32 3.94
N ILE A 11 -27.06 -12.58 4.33
CA ILE A 11 -26.61 -12.52 5.73
C ILE A 11 -26.77 -11.11 6.30
N ARG A 12 -26.43 -10.07 5.54
CA ARG A 12 -26.61 -8.67 5.94
C ARG A 12 -28.09 -8.30 6.07
N ASP A 13 -28.90 -8.72 5.11
CA ASP A 13 -30.34 -8.48 5.11
C ASP A 13 -31.05 -9.22 6.26
N THR A 14 -30.56 -10.40 6.67
CA THR A 14 -31.11 -11.15 7.82
C THR A 14 -30.57 -10.70 9.18
N LYS A 15 -29.33 -10.23 9.27
CA LYS A 15 -28.75 -9.74 10.54
C LYS A 15 -29.06 -8.26 10.82
N GLY A 16 -29.67 -7.56 9.87
CA GLY A 16 -29.77 -6.10 9.88
C GLY A 16 -28.42 -5.43 9.61
N THR A 17 -28.44 -4.14 9.27
CA THR A 17 -27.23 -3.31 9.18
C THR A 17 -26.62 -3.13 10.56
N SER A 18 -25.69 -4.02 10.93
CA SER A 18 -24.72 -3.73 11.99
C SER A 18 -23.83 -2.60 11.50
N HIS A 19 -24.09 -1.39 11.97
CA HIS A 19 -23.06 -0.36 12.00
C HIS A 19 -22.02 -0.81 13.02
N ALA A 20 -20.78 -1.02 12.58
CA ALA A 20 -19.68 -1.14 13.52
C ALA A 20 -19.72 0.13 14.39
N LYS A 21 -20.12 -0.01 15.66
CA LYS A 21 -20.03 1.10 16.60
C LYS A 21 -18.56 1.47 16.67
N MET A 22 -18.24 2.68 16.21
CA MET A 22 -16.92 3.24 16.42
C MET A 22 -16.73 3.32 17.95
N GLY A 23 -15.69 2.67 18.47
CA GLY A 23 -15.38 2.72 19.91
C GLY A 23 -14.99 4.14 20.32
N SER A 24 -14.96 4.41 21.62
CA SER A 24 -14.41 5.67 22.13
C SER A 24 -12.97 5.87 21.62
N ILE A 25 -12.69 7.07 21.10
CA ILE A 25 -11.33 7.48 20.73
C ILE A 25 -10.67 8.12 21.95
N LYS A 26 -9.35 7.99 22.05
CA LYS A 26 -8.55 8.59 23.10
C LYS A 26 -7.99 9.95 22.70
N ASP A 27 -7.92 10.85 23.66
CA ASP A 27 -7.19 12.11 23.57
C ASP A 27 -5.66 11.88 23.56
N ARG A 28 -4.87 12.96 23.58
CA ARG A 28 -3.40 12.86 23.62
C ARG A 28 -2.86 12.26 24.92
N ASN A 29 -3.63 12.36 26.00
CA ASN A 29 -3.27 11.88 27.33
C ASN A 29 -3.76 10.45 27.59
N GLY A 30 -4.41 9.82 26.60
CA GLY A 30 -4.91 8.45 26.69
C GLY A 30 -6.28 8.30 27.37
N ILE A 31 -7.00 9.41 27.57
CA ILE A 31 -8.34 9.49 28.16
C ILE A 31 -9.38 9.28 27.05
N ASP A 32 -10.38 8.45 27.32
CA ASP A 32 -11.49 8.20 26.39
C ASP A 32 -12.33 9.49 26.24
N LEU A 33 -12.49 9.95 25.01
CA LEU A 33 -13.20 11.18 24.64
C LEU A 33 -14.72 11.00 24.63
N THR A 34 -15.41 12.11 24.83
CA THR A 34 -16.86 12.20 24.61
C THR A 34 -17.18 12.33 23.12
N GLU A 35 -18.45 12.10 22.78
CA GLU A 35 -18.92 12.03 21.38
C GLU A 35 -18.66 13.31 20.56
N ALA A 36 -18.66 14.49 21.21
CA ALA A 36 -18.42 15.78 20.56
C ALA A 36 -16.91 16.06 20.35
N GLU A 37 -16.07 15.55 21.24
CA GLU A 37 -14.62 15.76 21.20
C GLU A 37 -13.93 14.86 20.17
N ASP A 38 -14.57 13.73 19.81
CA ASP A 38 -14.10 12.80 18.78
C ASP A 38 -13.81 13.51 17.44
N ILE A 39 -14.73 14.36 16.97
CA ILE A 39 -14.60 15.05 15.67
C ILE A 39 -13.40 15.99 15.68
N LYS A 40 -13.27 16.78 16.75
CA LYS A 40 -12.15 17.71 16.94
C LYS A 40 -10.82 16.97 17.02
N ARG A 41 -10.76 15.86 17.76
CA ARG A 41 -9.56 15.02 17.88
C ARG A 41 -9.11 14.46 16.53
N TRP A 42 -10.06 14.04 15.69
CA TRP A 42 -9.77 13.57 14.33
C TRP A 42 -9.24 14.68 13.45
N GLN A 43 -9.86 15.86 13.49
CA GLN A 43 -9.39 17.02 12.75
C GLN A 43 -7.96 17.39 13.14
N GLU A 44 -7.69 17.56 14.44
CA GLU A 44 -6.33 17.82 14.95
C GLU A 44 -5.33 16.75 14.49
N TYR A 45 -5.70 15.46 14.60
CA TYR A 45 -4.82 14.37 14.18
C TYR A 45 -4.46 14.44 12.69
N THR A 46 -5.44 14.67 11.83
CA THR A 46 -5.23 14.66 10.38
C THR A 46 -4.57 15.93 9.90
N GLU A 47 -4.88 17.09 10.49
CA GLU A 47 -4.14 18.32 10.21
C GLU A 47 -2.68 18.14 10.62
N GLU A 48 -2.37 17.65 11.83
CA GLU A 48 -0.98 17.38 12.23
C GLU A 48 -0.26 16.40 11.30
N LEU A 49 -0.97 15.37 10.83
CA LEU A 49 -0.40 14.35 9.95
C LEU A 49 -0.09 14.89 8.55
N TYR A 50 -0.93 15.78 8.03
CA TYR A 50 -0.93 16.20 6.62
C TYR A 50 -0.56 17.67 6.38
N THR A 51 -0.32 18.48 7.42
CA THR A 51 -0.01 19.92 7.29
C THR A 51 1.31 20.17 6.54
N VAL A 52 1.26 21.14 5.62
CA VAL A 52 2.37 21.68 4.83
C VAL A 52 3.42 22.34 5.74
N HIS A 53 4.72 22.17 5.46
CA HIS A 53 5.76 23.03 6.03
C HIS A 53 6.26 24.09 5.04
N GLU A 54 6.19 23.84 3.72
CA GLU A 54 6.58 24.83 2.70
C GLU A 54 5.71 24.73 1.44
N PRO A 55 5.17 25.85 0.92
CA PRO A 55 4.45 25.87 -0.35
C PRO A 55 5.40 25.60 -1.53
N ASP A 56 4.90 24.89 -2.55
CA ASP A 56 5.61 24.68 -3.82
C ASP A 56 5.52 25.96 -4.67
N ASN A 57 6.66 26.59 -4.98
CA ASN A 57 6.75 27.87 -5.71
C ASN A 57 6.86 27.69 -7.24
N HIS A 58 6.27 26.63 -7.81
CA HIS A 58 6.40 26.36 -9.24
C HIS A 58 5.24 26.92 -10.09
N ASP A 59 5.48 28.04 -10.77
CA ASP A 59 4.49 28.73 -11.62
C ASP A 59 4.58 28.43 -13.14
N GLY A 60 5.45 27.51 -13.56
CA GLY A 60 5.63 27.20 -15.00
C GLY A 60 4.55 26.28 -15.58
N VAL A 61 3.76 26.76 -16.54
CA VAL A 61 2.94 25.93 -17.44
C VAL A 61 3.86 25.23 -18.44
N ILE A 62 3.76 23.90 -18.55
CA ILE A 62 4.59 23.13 -19.49
C ILE A 62 4.05 23.33 -20.90
N THR A 63 4.90 23.76 -21.84
CA THR A 63 4.53 24.01 -23.24
C THR A 63 4.69 22.78 -24.13
N HIS A 64 5.67 21.92 -23.83
CA HIS A 64 5.89 20.67 -24.55
C HIS A 64 5.04 19.55 -23.94
N LEU A 65 3.85 19.34 -24.50
CA LEU A 65 2.90 18.34 -24.03
C LEU A 65 3.20 16.95 -24.64
N GLU A 66 3.00 15.93 -23.83
CA GLU A 66 2.80 14.55 -24.31
C GLU A 66 1.61 14.46 -25.28
N PRO A 67 1.55 13.45 -26.17
CA PRO A 67 0.50 13.31 -27.19
C PRO A 67 -0.92 13.43 -26.63
N ASP A 68 -1.87 13.90 -27.43
CA ASP A 68 -3.27 14.04 -27.01
C ASP A 68 -3.89 12.70 -26.54
N ILE A 69 -4.91 12.79 -25.69
CA ILE A 69 -5.61 11.61 -25.15
C ILE A 69 -6.52 11.05 -26.25
N LEU A 70 -6.37 9.77 -26.56
CA LEU A 70 -7.23 9.08 -27.51
C LEU A 70 -8.54 8.64 -26.82
N GLU A 71 -9.64 8.59 -27.58
CA GLU A 71 -10.92 8.08 -27.05
C GLU A 71 -10.80 6.65 -26.50
N CYS A 72 -9.96 5.82 -27.12
CA CYS A 72 -9.71 4.45 -26.65
C CYS A 72 -9.04 4.40 -25.26
N GLU A 73 -8.22 5.39 -24.93
CA GLU A 73 -7.61 5.53 -23.60
C GLU A 73 -8.66 5.86 -22.52
N VAL A 74 -9.79 6.46 -22.90
CA VAL A 74 -10.94 6.74 -22.00
C VAL A 74 -11.92 5.58 -21.96
N LYS A 75 -12.12 4.90 -23.10
CA LYS A 75 -13.02 3.75 -23.21
C LYS A 75 -12.53 2.54 -22.41
N TRP A 76 -11.22 2.26 -22.45
CA TRP A 76 -10.59 1.17 -21.68
C TRP A 76 -10.83 1.25 -20.15
N PRO A 77 -10.55 2.37 -19.47
CA PRO A 77 -10.76 2.48 -18.03
C PRO A 77 -12.25 2.44 -17.68
N LEU A 78 -13.13 3.04 -18.48
CA LEU A 78 -14.58 2.99 -18.30
C LEU A 78 -15.15 1.56 -18.37
N GLY A 79 -14.68 0.76 -19.35
CA GLY A 79 -15.08 -0.64 -19.47
C GLY A 79 -14.55 -1.55 -18.36
N SER A 80 -13.52 -1.11 -17.63
CA SER A 80 -12.88 -1.89 -16.56
C SER A 80 -13.28 -1.45 -15.14
N ILE A 81 -14.21 -0.49 -14.98
CA ILE A 81 -14.66 -0.09 -13.64
C ILE A 81 -15.61 -1.15 -13.07
N ILE A 82 -15.30 -1.61 -11.86
CA ILE A 82 -16.13 -2.57 -11.12
C ILE A 82 -17.40 -1.87 -10.63
N MET A 83 -18.57 -2.46 -10.89
CA MET A 83 -19.87 -1.97 -10.41
C MET A 83 -20.05 -2.11 -8.89
N ASN A 84 -20.99 -1.38 -8.31
CA ASN A 84 -21.30 -1.35 -6.88
C ASN A 84 -20.12 -0.88 -6.00
N LYS A 85 -19.26 -0.03 -6.55
CA LYS A 85 -18.22 0.66 -5.79
C LYS A 85 -18.81 1.93 -5.18
N ALA A 86 -18.27 2.34 -4.04
CA ALA A 86 -18.68 3.59 -3.40
C ALA A 86 -18.32 4.78 -4.30
N SER A 87 -19.27 5.71 -4.46
CA SER A 87 -19.05 6.98 -5.14
C SER A 87 -18.01 7.83 -4.41
N GLY A 88 -17.40 8.76 -5.14
CA GLY A 88 -16.53 9.78 -4.53
C GLY A 88 -17.33 10.84 -3.78
N GLY A 89 -16.65 11.93 -3.41
CA GLY A 89 -17.31 13.11 -2.81
C GLY A 89 -18.34 13.79 -3.73
N ASP A 90 -18.29 13.53 -5.03
CA ASP A 90 -19.22 14.01 -6.05
C ASP A 90 -20.58 13.29 -6.05
N GLY A 91 -20.69 12.15 -5.35
CA GLY A 91 -21.92 11.36 -5.30
C GLY A 91 -22.27 10.63 -6.59
N ILE A 92 -21.42 10.68 -7.63
CA ILE A 92 -21.72 10.09 -8.94
C ILE A 92 -21.41 8.58 -8.93
N PRO A 93 -22.43 7.70 -9.04
CA PRO A 93 -22.22 6.25 -9.03
C PRO A 93 -21.67 5.76 -10.38
N VAL A 94 -20.93 4.65 -10.34
CA VAL A 94 -20.31 4.08 -11.56
C VAL A 94 -21.37 3.64 -12.58
N GLU A 95 -22.52 3.20 -12.10
CA GLU A 95 -23.65 2.74 -12.89
C GLU A 95 -24.15 3.80 -13.86
N LEU A 96 -24.03 5.09 -13.53
CA LEU A 96 -24.43 6.18 -14.41
C LEU A 96 -23.62 6.18 -15.71
N PHE A 97 -22.30 6.00 -15.62
CA PHE A 97 -21.44 5.94 -16.81
C PHE A 97 -21.76 4.73 -17.69
N GLN A 98 -22.17 3.61 -17.07
CA GLN A 98 -22.56 2.39 -17.79
C GLN A 98 -23.90 2.53 -18.51
N ILE A 99 -24.82 3.34 -17.97
CA ILE A 99 -26.12 3.66 -18.61
C ILE A 99 -25.91 4.59 -19.80
N LEU A 100 -25.13 5.66 -19.61
CA LEU A 100 -24.89 6.70 -20.62
C LEU A 100 -23.95 6.24 -21.75
N LYS A 101 -23.11 5.23 -21.51
CA LYS A 101 -22.24 4.59 -22.52
C LYS A 101 -21.42 5.61 -23.32
N GLU A 102 -21.69 5.75 -24.61
CA GLU A 102 -20.92 6.60 -25.54
C GLU A 102 -21.04 8.09 -25.20
N ASP A 103 -22.16 8.54 -24.64
CA ASP A 103 -22.31 9.94 -24.23
C ASP A 103 -21.42 10.25 -23.02
N ALA A 104 -21.37 9.34 -22.04
CA ALA A 104 -20.42 9.45 -20.93
C ALA A 104 -18.97 9.41 -21.41
N MET A 105 -18.65 8.58 -22.40
CA MET A 105 -17.31 8.50 -22.99
C MET A 105 -16.90 9.84 -23.61
N LYS A 106 -17.74 10.44 -24.46
CA LYS A 106 -17.46 11.73 -25.11
C LYS A 106 -17.26 12.87 -24.10
N VAL A 107 -18.13 12.94 -23.09
CA VAL A 107 -18.02 13.96 -22.04
C VAL A 107 -16.74 13.78 -21.24
N LEU A 108 -16.43 12.54 -20.81
CA LEU A 108 -15.22 12.27 -20.05
C LEU A 108 -13.96 12.50 -20.88
N HIS A 109 -13.97 12.14 -22.17
CA HIS A 109 -12.87 12.43 -23.07
C HIS A 109 -12.62 13.92 -23.19
N SER A 110 -13.66 14.73 -23.40
CA SER A 110 -13.54 16.19 -23.42
C SER A 110 -12.96 16.76 -22.11
N ILE A 111 -13.44 16.31 -20.95
CA ILE A 111 -12.94 16.77 -19.64
C ILE A 111 -11.49 16.33 -19.41
N CYS A 112 -11.14 15.08 -19.72
CA CYS A 112 -9.78 14.56 -19.59
C CYS A 112 -8.84 15.30 -20.53
N GLN A 113 -9.22 15.52 -21.78
CA GLN A 113 -8.43 16.21 -22.78
C GLN A 113 -8.22 17.70 -22.42
N ARG A 114 -9.24 18.35 -21.85
CA ARG A 114 -9.09 19.71 -21.33
C ARG A 114 -8.11 19.75 -20.17
N THR A 115 -8.28 18.86 -19.18
CA THR A 115 -7.35 18.71 -18.05
C THR A 115 -5.92 18.44 -18.53
N TRP A 116 -5.76 17.61 -19.56
CA TRP A 116 -4.47 17.30 -20.20
C TRP A 116 -3.82 18.57 -20.76
N LYS A 117 -4.52 19.34 -21.57
CA LYS A 117 -3.95 20.54 -22.23
C LYS A 117 -3.69 21.67 -21.26
N THR A 118 -4.60 21.91 -20.31
CA THR A 118 -4.47 23.03 -19.36
C THR A 118 -3.62 22.67 -18.15
N GLN A 119 -3.35 21.38 -17.92
CA GLN A 119 -2.74 20.84 -16.71
C GLN A 119 -3.53 21.13 -15.43
N GLN A 120 -4.78 21.59 -15.54
CA GLN A 120 -5.63 21.99 -14.40
C GLN A 120 -6.74 20.98 -14.17
N TRP A 121 -6.75 20.39 -12.98
CA TRP A 121 -7.76 19.42 -12.57
C TRP A 121 -9.07 20.12 -12.16
N PRO A 122 -10.24 19.55 -12.49
CA PRO A 122 -11.50 20.00 -11.93
C PRO A 122 -11.46 20.02 -10.40
N GLN A 123 -12.00 21.07 -9.78
CA GLN A 123 -11.92 21.22 -8.32
C GLN A 123 -12.57 20.06 -7.58
N ASP A 124 -13.70 19.55 -8.08
CA ASP A 124 -14.39 18.39 -7.49
C ASP A 124 -13.53 17.11 -7.51
N TRP A 125 -12.57 17.00 -8.43
CA TRP A 125 -11.65 15.86 -8.51
C TRP A 125 -10.48 15.97 -7.52
N LYS A 126 -10.28 17.15 -6.93
CA LYS A 126 -9.30 17.45 -5.89
C LYS A 126 -9.89 17.40 -4.47
N LYS A 127 -11.19 17.15 -4.34
CA LYS A 127 -11.89 16.98 -3.05
C LYS A 127 -12.01 15.50 -2.67
N SER A 128 -11.71 15.17 -1.42
CA SER A 128 -11.87 13.80 -0.89
C SER A 128 -12.56 13.76 0.47
N VAL A 129 -13.31 12.68 0.72
CA VAL A 129 -13.95 12.43 2.03
C VAL A 129 -13.32 11.19 2.64
N PHE A 130 -12.41 11.38 3.59
CA PHE A 130 -11.71 10.29 4.26
C PHE A 130 -12.67 9.45 5.10
N THR A 131 -12.64 8.14 4.85
CA THR A 131 -13.34 7.16 5.68
C THR A 131 -12.34 6.43 6.55
N LEU A 132 -12.64 6.32 7.83
CA LEU A 132 -11.76 5.73 8.84
C LEU A 132 -11.97 4.22 8.92
N THR A 133 -10.91 3.46 8.70
CA THR A 133 -10.94 1.99 8.78
C THR A 133 -9.97 1.51 9.86
N PRO A 134 -10.43 0.79 10.91
CA PRO A 134 -9.54 0.33 11.97
C PRO A 134 -8.54 -0.72 11.45
N LYS A 135 -7.26 -0.59 11.85
CA LYS A 135 -6.20 -1.56 11.54
C LYS A 135 -6.40 -2.89 12.28
N LYS A 136 -6.99 -2.84 13.47
CA LYS A 136 -7.25 -3.96 14.38
C LYS A 136 -8.56 -3.74 15.12
N GLY A 137 -9.15 -4.81 15.66
CA GLY A 137 -10.32 -4.71 16.53
C GLY A 137 -10.06 -3.82 17.75
N ASN A 138 -11.08 -3.13 18.23
CA ASN A 138 -11.03 -2.23 19.41
C ASN A 138 -9.99 -1.10 19.30
N ALA A 139 -9.79 -0.53 18.11
CA ALA A 139 -8.91 0.62 17.93
C ALA A 139 -9.44 1.85 18.69
N LYS A 140 -8.66 2.33 19.67
CA LYS A 140 -8.98 3.52 20.48
C LYS A 140 -8.13 4.75 20.16
N GLU A 141 -7.02 4.60 19.45
CA GLU A 141 -6.16 5.73 19.07
C GLU A 141 -6.29 6.02 17.59
N CYS A 142 -6.17 7.29 17.19
CA CYS A 142 -6.25 7.69 15.79
C CYS A 142 -5.20 6.99 14.90
N SER A 143 -3.99 6.77 15.42
CA SER A 143 -2.90 6.04 14.78
C SER A 143 -3.24 4.59 14.39
N ASN A 144 -4.23 4.00 15.06
CA ASN A 144 -4.70 2.64 14.82
C ASN A 144 -5.78 2.56 13.73
N TYR A 145 -6.10 3.67 13.07
CA TYR A 145 -6.96 3.69 11.89
C TYR A 145 -6.16 3.98 10.62
N ARG A 146 -6.74 3.62 9.48
CA ARG A 146 -6.33 4.02 8.14
C ARG A 146 -7.36 5.02 7.61
N THR A 147 -6.88 6.11 7.05
CA THR A 147 -7.66 7.05 6.25
C THR A 147 -7.75 6.48 4.83
N ILE A 148 -8.98 6.28 4.33
CA ILE A 148 -9.22 5.82 2.95
C ILE A 148 -9.99 6.91 2.22
N ALA A 149 -9.46 7.34 1.07
CA ALA A 149 -10.05 8.40 0.25
C ALA A 149 -10.77 7.80 -0.98
N PRO A 150 -12.11 7.66 -0.99
CA PRO A 150 -12.84 7.32 -2.21
C PRO A 150 -12.76 8.49 -3.20
N ILE A 151 -12.03 8.26 -4.29
CA ILE A 151 -11.89 9.24 -5.39
C ILE A 151 -13.09 9.13 -6.35
N SER A 152 -13.52 10.28 -6.89
CA SER A 152 -14.49 10.38 -8.00
C SER A 152 -14.19 9.37 -9.10
N HIS A 153 -15.21 8.74 -9.65
CA HIS A 153 -15.05 7.80 -10.75
C HIS A 153 -14.53 8.47 -12.03
N ALA A 154 -14.91 9.73 -12.28
CA ALA A 154 -14.41 10.49 -13.41
C ALA A 154 -12.91 10.81 -13.24
N SER A 155 -12.48 11.21 -12.03
CA SER A 155 -11.07 11.40 -11.71
C SER A 155 -10.26 10.09 -11.83
N LYS A 156 -10.84 8.95 -11.42
CA LYS A 156 -10.22 7.62 -11.59
C LYS A 156 -9.96 7.26 -13.06
N VAL A 157 -10.82 7.69 -13.99
CA VAL A 157 -10.61 7.50 -15.43
C VAL A 157 -9.35 8.24 -15.88
N MET A 158 -9.23 9.53 -15.55
CA MET A 158 -8.04 10.32 -15.84
C MET A 158 -6.76 9.74 -15.20
N LEU A 159 -6.86 9.31 -13.94
CA LEU A 159 -5.75 8.67 -13.23
C LEU A 159 -5.30 7.36 -13.87
N LYS A 160 -6.22 6.55 -14.40
CA LYS A 160 -5.86 5.33 -15.14
C LYS A 160 -5.13 5.63 -16.44
N ILE A 161 -5.53 6.69 -17.16
CA ILE A 161 -4.83 7.15 -18.38
C ILE A 161 -3.41 7.58 -18.01
N LEU A 162 -3.29 8.42 -16.99
CA LEU A 162 -2.01 8.90 -16.50
C LEU A 162 -1.10 7.75 -16.03
N GLN A 163 -1.64 6.79 -15.29
CA GLN A 163 -0.90 5.59 -14.87
C GLN A 163 -0.45 4.75 -16.07
N ALA A 164 -1.30 4.54 -17.08
CA ALA A 164 -0.94 3.79 -18.28
C ALA A 164 0.24 4.45 -19.01
N ARG A 165 0.26 5.79 -19.09
CA ARG A 165 1.35 6.55 -19.69
C ARG A 165 2.62 6.55 -18.84
N LEU A 166 2.49 6.55 -17.51
CA LEU A 166 3.62 6.39 -16.59
C LEU A 166 4.23 4.99 -16.65
N GLN A 167 3.44 3.97 -16.99
CA GLN A 167 3.87 2.57 -16.93
C GLN A 167 5.09 2.25 -17.80
N GLN A 168 5.26 2.91 -18.94
CA GLN A 168 6.44 2.71 -19.79
C GLN A 168 7.73 3.14 -19.08
N TYR A 169 7.69 4.26 -18.36
CA TYR A 169 8.82 4.75 -17.57
C TYR A 169 9.04 3.86 -16.35
N MET A 170 7.97 3.42 -15.69
CA MET A 170 8.06 2.43 -14.60
C MET A 170 8.76 1.15 -15.02
N ASN A 171 8.44 0.64 -16.21
CA ASN A 171 9.06 -0.58 -16.72
C ASN A 171 10.54 -0.39 -17.05
N ARG A 172 10.94 0.82 -17.45
CA ARG A 172 12.33 1.19 -17.73
C ARG A 172 13.13 1.39 -16.44
N GLU A 173 12.56 2.09 -15.47
CA GLU A 173 13.28 2.54 -14.27
C GLU A 173 13.27 1.50 -13.13
N LEU A 174 12.23 0.66 -13.01
CA LEU A 174 12.15 -0.28 -11.90
C LEU A 174 12.92 -1.59 -12.15
N PRO A 175 13.87 -1.95 -11.29
CA PRO A 175 14.67 -3.17 -11.41
C PRO A 175 13.85 -4.41 -11.07
N ASP A 176 14.34 -5.57 -11.48
CA ASP A 176 13.63 -6.84 -11.28
C ASP A 176 13.39 -7.23 -9.81
N VAL A 177 14.20 -6.70 -8.91
CA VAL A 177 14.10 -6.97 -7.47
C VAL A 177 12.85 -6.36 -6.82
N GLN A 178 12.24 -5.34 -7.44
CA GLN A 178 10.95 -4.80 -7.02
C GLN A 178 9.80 -5.60 -7.65
N ALA A 179 8.99 -6.26 -6.81
CA ALA A 179 7.81 -7.01 -7.24
C ALA A 179 6.48 -6.32 -6.91
N GLY A 180 6.46 -5.42 -5.92
CA GLY A 180 5.24 -4.76 -5.48
C GLY A 180 4.63 -3.91 -6.58
N PHE A 181 3.32 -4.08 -6.80
CA PHE A 181 2.54 -3.32 -7.80
C PHE A 181 3.08 -3.41 -9.23
N ARG A 182 3.74 -4.51 -9.60
CA ARG A 182 4.20 -4.76 -10.97
C ARG A 182 3.41 -5.88 -11.63
N LYS A 183 3.03 -5.65 -12.88
CA LYS A 183 2.32 -6.65 -13.68
C LYS A 183 3.18 -7.91 -13.83
N GLY A 184 2.59 -9.07 -13.53
CA GLY A 184 3.26 -10.37 -13.68
C GLY A 184 4.23 -10.72 -12.54
N ARG A 185 4.25 -9.95 -11.46
CA ARG A 185 5.03 -10.24 -10.25
C ARG A 185 4.12 -10.26 -9.03
N GLY A 186 4.33 -11.19 -8.11
CA GLY A 186 3.53 -11.33 -6.91
C GLY A 186 4.36 -11.72 -5.70
N THR A 187 3.67 -11.85 -4.56
CA THR A 187 4.30 -12.25 -3.28
C THR A 187 4.96 -13.62 -3.38
N ARG A 188 4.35 -14.55 -4.12
CA ARG A 188 4.86 -15.91 -4.34
C ARG A 188 6.26 -15.92 -4.97
N ASP A 189 6.53 -15.01 -5.90
CA ASP A 189 7.83 -14.93 -6.57
C ASP A 189 8.91 -14.52 -5.57
N GLN A 190 8.63 -13.53 -4.71
CA GLN A 190 9.58 -13.07 -3.70
C GLN A 190 9.79 -14.09 -2.57
N ILE A 191 8.72 -14.78 -2.16
CA ILE A 191 8.81 -15.87 -1.18
C ILE A 191 9.70 -16.98 -1.74
N ALA A 192 9.49 -17.40 -2.99
CA ALA A 192 10.33 -18.40 -3.66
C ALA A 192 11.79 -17.94 -3.77
N ASN A 193 12.03 -16.67 -4.11
CA ASN A 193 13.38 -16.12 -4.21
C ASN A 193 14.12 -16.19 -2.87
N ILE A 194 13.50 -15.77 -1.75
CA ILE A 194 14.12 -15.88 -0.42
C ILE A 194 14.48 -17.33 -0.12
N HIS A 195 13.56 -18.26 -0.36
CA HIS A 195 13.77 -19.68 -0.11
C HIS A 195 14.93 -20.26 -0.92
N TRP A 196 15.01 -19.98 -2.21
CA TRP A 196 16.13 -20.42 -3.05
C TRP A 196 17.46 -19.81 -2.63
N ILE A 197 17.46 -18.54 -2.24
CA ILE A 197 18.66 -17.87 -1.72
C ILE A 197 19.15 -18.57 -0.45
N MET A 198 18.26 -18.90 0.49
CA MET A 198 18.61 -19.62 1.72
C MET A 198 19.09 -21.04 1.45
N GLU A 199 18.43 -21.75 0.54
CA GLU A 199 18.83 -23.10 0.12
C GLU A 199 20.23 -23.09 -0.49
N LYS A 200 20.52 -22.12 -1.36
CA LYS A 200 21.86 -21.97 -1.95
C LYS A 200 22.91 -21.57 -0.94
N ALA A 201 22.61 -20.65 -0.03
CA ALA A 201 23.54 -20.31 1.06
C ALA A 201 23.89 -21.56 1.89
N THR A 202 22.89 -22.40 2.18
CA THR A 202 23.08 -23.67 2.90
C THR A 202 23.92 -24.67 2.12
N GLU A 203 23.65 -24.85 0.83
CA GLU A 203 24.41 -25.75 -0.07
C GLU A 203 25.91 -25.41 -0.09
N PHE A 204 26.24 -24.11 -0.09
CA PHE A 204 27.62 -23.62 -0.09
C PHE A 204 28.19 -23.33 1.32
N GLN A 205 27.48 -23.70 2.38
CA GLN A 205 27.87 -23.46 3.78
C GLN A 205 28.23 -21.99 4.07
N LYS A 206 27.49 -21.06 3.45
CA LYS A 206 27.64 -19.64 3.66
C LYS A 206 26.69 -19.14 4.74
N ASN A 207 27.18 -18.22 5.55
CA ASN A 207 26.31 -17.43 6.40
C ASN A 207 25.45 -16.52 5.53
N ILE A 208 24.23 -16.27 6.00
CA ILE A 208 23.31 -15.35 5.35
C ILE A 208 22.56 -14.58 6.42
N TYR A 209 22.46 -13.27 6.20
CA TYR A 209 21.75 -12.35 7.05
C TYR A 209 20.68 -11.64 6.21
N PHE A 210 19.49 -11.49 6.76
CA PHE A 210 18.38 -10.73 6.20
C PHE A 210 17.97 -9.63 7.17
N CYS A 211 17.73 -8.43 6.66
CA CYS A 211 17.13 -7.34 7.42
C CYS A 211 15.85 -6.89 6.70
N CYS A 212 14.71 -7.10 7.35
CA CYS A 212 13.42 -6.65 6.85
C CYS A 212 13.14 -5.27 7.41
N ILE A 213 13.05 -4.29 6.52
CA ILE A 213 12.82 -2.89 6.86
C ILE A 213 11.32 -2.62 6.90
N ASP A 214 10.87 -1.89 7.91
CA ASP A 214 9.53 -1.31 8.00
C ASP A 214 9.68 0.22 7.93
N TYR A 215 8.96 0.88 7.02
CA TYR A 215 8.89 2.34 7.00
C TYR A 215 7.76 2.84 7.90
N ALA A 216 8.08 3.81 8.76
CA ALA A 216 7.08 4.47 9.58
C ALA A 216 6.15 5.31 8.71
N LYS A 217 4.92 4.80 8.49
CA LYS A 217 3.88 5.49 7.70
C LYS A 217 4.36 5.90 6.30
N ALA A 218 4.95 4.96 5.56
CA ALA A 218 5.65 5.19 4.30
C ALA A 218 4.94 6.14 3.33
N PHE A 219 3.65 5.91 3.07
CA PHE A 219 2.84 6.74 2.15
C PHE A 219 2.50 8.12 2.71
N ASP A 220 2.31 8.26 4.03
CA ASP A 220 2.00 9.54 4.68
C ASP A 220 3.23 10.47 4.77
N CYS A 221 4.44 9.90 4.75
CA CYS A 221 5.69 10.65 5.00
C CYS A 221 6.39 11.18 3.75
N VAL A 222 5.96 10.81 2.53
CA VAL A 222 6.60 11.32 1.31
C VAL A 222 6.30 12.81 1.13
N ASP A 223 7.36 13.60 1.02
CA ASP A 223 7.31 15.02 0.73
C ASP A 223 7.04 15.27 -0.75
N HIS A 224 6.01 16.07 -1.07
CA HIS A 224 5.62 16.36 -2.45
C HIS A 224 6.69 17.11 -3.24
N ASN A 225 7.33 18.11 -2.63
CA ASN A 225 8.36 18.92 -3.29
C ASN A 225 9.56 18.05 -3.68
N LYS A 226 9.92 17.09 -2.82
CA LYS A 226 10.96 16.10 -3.12
C LYS A 226 10.49 15.11 -4.18
N LEU A 227 9.25 14.63 -4.09
CA LEU A 227 8.67 13.71 -5.07
C LEU A 227 8.73 14.28 -6.49
N TRP A 228 8.38 15.55 -6.70
CA TRP A 228 8.41 16.15 -8.04
C TRP A 228 9.83 16.25 -8.62
N LYS A 229 10.82 16.54 -7.77
CA LYS A 229 12.24 16.53 -8.15
C LYS A 229 12.69 15.12 -8.54
N ILE A 230 12.34 14.13 -7.72
CA ILE A 230 12.64 12.71 -7.99
C ILE A 230 12.04 12.26 -9.33
N LEU A 231 10.78 12.56 -9.61
CA LEU A 231 10.15 12.17 -10.87
C LEU A 231 10.91 12.76 -12.08
N LYS A 232 11.35 14.01 -11.97
CA LYS A 232 12.14 14.66 -13.02
C LYS A 232 13.50 13.99 -13.21
N GLU A 233 14.21 13.68 -12.13
CA GLU A 233 15.51 12.99 -12.16
C GLU A 233 15.41 11.55 -12.68
N MET A 234 14.29 10.87 -12.39
CA MET A 234 13.96 9.55 -12.94
C MET A 234 13.52 9.59 -14.42
N GLY A 235 13.58 10.77 -15.06
CA GLY A 235 13.29 10.95 -16.47
C GLY A 235 11.80 10.83 -16.81
N ILE A 236 10.91 11.12 -15.87
CA ILE A 236 9.48 11.26 -16.14
C ILE A 236 9.23 12.62 -16.83
N PRO A 237 8.46 12.67 -17.93
CA PRO A 237 8.21 13.92 -18.65
C PRO A 237 7.59 15.00 -17.76
N ASP A 238 8.06 16.23 -17.93
CA ASP A 238 7.58 17.40 -17.17
C ASP A 238 6.05 17.56 -17.27
N HIS A 239 5.45 17.21 -18.41
CA HIS A 239 4.00 17.27 -18.57
C HIS A 239 3.25 16.33 -17.61
N LEU A 240 3.69 15.08 -17.48
CA LEU A 240 3.07 14.10 -16.58
C LEU A 240 3.31 14.49 -15.11
N THR A 241 4.53 14.94 -14.80
CA THR A 241 4.89 15.44 -13.47
C THR A 241 4.05 16.66 -13.09
N CYS A 242 3.81 17.60 -14.01
CA CYS A 242 2.96 18.76 -13.78
C CYS A 242 1.49 18.37 -13.53
N LEU A 243 0.94 17.42 -14.30
CA LEU A 243 -0.41 16.90 -14.06
C LEU A 243 -0.53 16.25 -12.68
N LEU A 244 0.46 15.46 -12.25
CA LEU A 244 0.48 14.89 -10.91
C LEU A 244 0.58 15.99 -9.86
N ARG A 245 1.54 16.90 -9.97
CA ARG A 245 1.71 18.02 -9.04
C ARG A 245 0.42 18.83 -8.88
N ASN A 246 -0.23 19.21 -9.98
CA ASN A 246 -1.45 20.01 -9.94
C ASN A 246 -2.68 19.24 -9.41
N LEU A 247 -2.64 17.90 -9.39
CA LEU A 247 -3.64 17.10 -8.70
C LEU A 247 -3.51 17.22 -7.18
N TYR A 248 -2.28 17.15 -6.69
CA TYR A 248 -1.97 17.23 -5.26
C TYR A 248 -2.04 18.68 -4.74
N ALA A 249 -1.70 19.66 -5.58
CA ALA A 249 -1.83 21.07 -5.27
C ALA A 249 -3.29 21.48 -5.01
N GLY A 250 -3.54 22.11 -3.86
CA GLY A 250 -4.87 22.57 -3.46
C GLY A 250 -5.87 21.42 -3.26
N GLN A 251 -5.38 20.23 -2.88
CA GLN A 251 -6.24 19.14 -2.46
C GLN A 251 -6.90 19.51 -1.12
N GLU A 252 -8.22 19.33 -1.08
CA GLU A 252 -9.03 19.54 0.12
C GLU A 252 -9.61 18.21 0.57
N THR A 253 -9.56 17.95 1.86
CA THR A 253 -10.14 16.75 2.44
C THR A 253 -10.98 17.07 3.66
N THR A 254 -11.86 16.16 3.99
CA THR A 254 -12.60 16.13 5.25
C THR A 254 -12.69 14.69 5.74
N VAL A 255 -12.76 14.50 7.05
CA VAL A 255 -12.84 13.18 7.67
C VAL A 255 -14.29 12.89 8.05
N ARG A 256 -14.84 11.82 7.48
CA ARG A 256 -16.13 11.27 7.88
C ARG A 256 -15.95 10.30 9.04
N THR A 257 -16.50 10.66 10.18
CA THR A 257 -16.59 9.81 11.38
C THR A 257 -17.98 9.20 11.50
N GLY A 258 -18.18 8.27 12.44
CA GLY A 258 -19.52 7.74 12.75
C GLY A 258 -20.48 8.77 13.36
N ARG A 259 -19.98 9.93 13.79
CA ARG A 259 -20.72 10.95 14.55
C ARG A 259 -20.91 12.27 13.81
N GLY A 260 -20.21 12.44 12.69
CA GLY A 260 -20.19 13.69 11.93
C GLY A 260 -19.01 13.75 10.97
N THR A 261 -18.90 14.87 10.27
CA THR A 261 -17.82 15.14 9.32
C THR A 261 -17.05 16.35 9.82
N THR A 262 -15.71 16.32 9.74
CA THR A 262 -14.88 17.47 10.13
C THR A 262 -15.03 18.61 9.14
N ASP A 263 -14.48 19.78 9.47
CA ASP A 263 -14.31 20.83 8.48
C ASP A 263 -13.37 20.38 7.35
N TRP A 264 -13.45 21.10 6.23
CA TRP A 264 -12.53 20.91 5.12
C TRP A 264 -11.18 21.53 5.45
N PHE A 265 -10.11 20.78 5.20
CA PHE A 265 -8.73 21.25 5.37
C PHE A 265 -7.86 20.84 4.18
N GLN A 266 -6.75 21.55 3.98
CA GLN A 266 -5.83 21.27 2.89
C GLN A 266 -4.79 20.21 3.27
N ILE A 267 -4.43 19.38 2.29
CA ILE A 267 -3.38 18.35 2.44
C ILE A 267 -2.07 18.84 1.82
N GLY A 268 -0.98 18.73 2.58
CA GLY A 268 0.37 19.11 2.19
C GLY A 268 1.42 18.01 2.14
N LYS A 269 1.11 16.85 2.71
CA LYS A 269 1.95 15.65 2.72
C LYS A 269 1.05 14.43 2.49
N GLU A 270 1.62 13.31 2.04
CA GLU A 270 0.98 12.03 1.72
C GLU A 270 0.85 11.76 0.21
N ILE A 271 1.20 10.54 -0.18
CA ILE A 271 0.74 9.91 -1.41
C ILE A 271 -0.64 9.26 -1.15
N ARG A 272 -1.72 9.92 -1.58
CA ARG A 272 -3.13 9.54 -1.37
C ARG A 272 -3.40 8.03 -1.20
N HIS A 273 -3.86 7.62 -0.02
CA HIS A 273 -4.32 6.25 0.20
C HIS A 273 -5.55 5.89 -0.64
N GLY A 274 -5.42 4.82 -1.43
CA GLY A 274 -6.49 4.34 -2.32
C GLY A 274 -6.55 5.05 -3.68
N CYS A 275 -5.59 5.95 -3.97
CA CYS A 275 -5.42 6.47 -5.32
C CYS A 275 -4.70 5.44 -6.22
N ILE A 276 -5.10 5.43 -7.49
CA ILE A 276 -4.63 4.50 -8.51
C ILE A 276 -3.15 4.72 -8.84
N SER A 277 -2.68 5.97 -8.84
CA SER A 277 -1.28 6.32 -9.13
C SER A 277 -0.36 6.20 -7.92
N SER A 278 -0.90 6.17 -6.69
CA SER A 278 -0.11 6.18 -5.46
C SER A 278 0.97 5.09 -5.36
N PRO A 279 0.66 3.82 -5.66
CA PRO A 279 1.68 2.77 -5.61
C PRO A 279 2.82 2.98 -6.61
N CYS A 280 2.50 3.54 -7.79
CA CYS A 280 3.47 3.86 -8.82
C CYS A 280 4.45 4.94 -8.36
N LEU A 281 3.94 6.01 -7.75
CA LEU A 281 4.74 7.12 -7.23
C LEU A 281 5.65 6.67 -6.09
N PHE A 282 5.11 5.86 -5.17
CA PHE A 282 5.90 5.31 -4.08
C PHE A 282 7.05 4.43 -4.58
N ASN A 283 6.78 3.55 -5.56
CA ASN A 283 7.82 2.69 -6.14
C ASN A 283 8.94 3.49 -6.80
N LEU A 284 8.65 4.61 -7.48
CA LEU A 284 9.70 5.48 -8.05
C LEU A 284 10.54 6.16 -6.96
N CYS A 285 9.90 6.63 -5.89
CA CYS A 285 10.58 7.20 -4.74
C CYS A 285 11.49 6.17 -4.05
N ALA A 286 10.96 4.98 -3.79
CA ALA A 286 11.71 3.87 -3.20
C ALA A 286 12.88 3.44 -4.09
N GLU A 287 12.69 3.41 -5.42
CA GLU A 287 13.78 3.08 -6.34
C GLU A 287 14.87 4.16 -6.36
N TYR A 288 14.49 5.44 -6.36
CA TYR A 288 15.43 6.55 -6.26
C TYR A 288 16.33 6.45 -5.01
N VAL A 289 15.72 6.17 -3.84
CA VAL A 289 16.46 5.94 -2.59
C VAL A 289 17.48 4.81 -2.74
N MET A 290 17.05 3.71 -3.32
CA MET A 290 17.85 2.49 -3.40
C MET A 290 18.99 2.61 -4.41
N ARG A 291 18.76 3.35 -5.51
CA ARG A 291 19.78 3.70 -6.51
C ARG A 291 20.83 4.62 -5.89
N ASN A 292 20.41 5.66 -5.16
CA ASN A 292 21.34 6.58 -4.50
C ASN A 292 22.08 5.95 -3.32
N ALA A 293 21.51 4.93 -2.69
CA ALA A 293 22.20 4.13 -1.67
C ALA A 293 23.32 3.26 -2.27
N GLY A 294 23.46 3.24 -3.61
CA GLY A 294 24.51 2.50 -4.32
C GLY A 294 24.38 1.00 -4.16
N LEU A 295 23.14 0.49 -4.09
CA LEU A 295 22.91 -0.95 -3.91
C LEU A 295 23.33 -1.75 -5.14
N GLU A 296 23.26 -1.20 -6.35
CA GLU A 296 23.64 -1.94 -7.57
C GLU A 296 25.16 -2.14 -7.67
N GLU A 297 25.94 -1.14 -7.24
CA GLU A 297 27.41 -1.18 -7.25
C GLU A 297 28.00 -1.79 -5.97
N ALA A 298 27.17 -2.02 -4.95
CA ALA A 298 27.61 -2.58 -3.68
C ALA A 298 28.22 -3.98 -3.86
N GLN A 299 29.40 -4.19 -3.27
CA GLN A 299 30.01 -5.52 -3.18
C GLN A 299 29.35 -6.39 -2.11
N ALA A 300 28.72 -5.75 -1.12
CA ALA A 300 27.92 -6.37 -0.08
C ALA A 300 26.66 -7.00 -0.67
N GLY A 301 26.35 -8.22 -0.23
CA GLY A 301 25.24 -9.00 -0.75
C GLY A 301 25.53 -10.50 -0.73
N ILE A 302 24.70 -11.26 -1.44
CA ILE A 302 24.83 -12.70 -1.60
C ILE A 302 25.23 -12.99 -3.04
N LYS A 303 26.39 -13.61 -3.21
CA LYS A 303 26.92 -13.93 -4.53
C LYS A 303 26.40 -15.28 -4.97
N ILE A 304 25.40 -15.27 -5.84
CA ILE A 304 24.86 -16.47 -6.47
C ILE A 304 25.27 -16.44 -7.94
N THR A 305 26.13 -17.38 -8.33
CA THR A 305 26.72 -17.48 -9.68
C THR A 305 27.47 -16.19 -10.08
N ARG A 306 26.92 -15.41 -11.02
CA ARG A 306 27.48 -14.14 -11.52
C ARG A 306 26.71 -12.90 -11.06
N ARG A 307 25.75 -13.06 -10.15
CA ARG A 307 24.92 -11.95 -9.65
C ARG A 307 25.16 -11.75 -8.17
N ASN A 308 25.22 -10.48 -7.76
CA ASN A 308 25.17 -10.10 -6.36
C ASN A 308 23.72 -9.71 -6.02
N ILE A 309 23.10 -10.40 -5.06
CA ILE A 309 21.75 -10.12 -4.61
C ILE A 309 21.83 -9.57 -3.21
N ASN A 310 21.47 -8.30 -3.03
CA ASN A 310 21.52 -7.65 -1.72
C ASN A 310 20.17 -7.11 -1.25
N ASN A 311 19.14 -7.22 -2.08
CA ASN A 311 17.80 -6.84 -1.69
C ASN A 311 16.72 -7.55 -2.50
N LEU A 312 15.56 -7.74 -1.88
CA LEU A 312 14.29 -8.09 -2.51
C LEU A 312 13.24 -7.13 -1.97
N ARG A 313 12.31 -6.68 -2.82
CA ARG A 313 11.34 -5.65 -2.43
C ARG A 313 9.93 -6.02 -2.85
N TYR A 314 9.00 -5.70 -1.96
CA TYR A 314 7.59 -5.71 -2.27
C TYR A 314 6.95 -4.45 -1.68
N ALA A 315 6.69 -3.47 -2.53
CA ALA A 315 6.13 -2.18 -2.11
C ALA A 315 7.01 -1.51 -1.03
N ASP A 316 6.45 -1.24 0.14
CA ASP A 316 7.08 -0.61 1.31
C ASP A 316 7.86 -1.57 2.22
N ASP A 317 7.92 -2.86 1.89
CA ASP A 317 8.66 -3.88 2.62
C ASP A 317 9.95 -4.31 1.86
N PRO A 318 11.06 -3.54 1.92
CA PRO A 318 12.33 -4.01 1.40
C PRO A 318 13.01 -4.95 2.42
N THR A 319 13.56 -6.04 1.91
CA THR A 319 14.42 -6.96 2.64
C THR A 319 15.82 -6.85 2.08
N LEU A 320 16.75 -6.34 2.88
CA LEU A 320 18.18 -6.33 2.58
C LEU A 320 18.81 -7.66 2.99
N MET A 321 19.91 -8.03 2.33
CA MET A 321 20.63 -9.26 2.63
C MET A 321 22.11 -9.17 2.30
N ALA A 322 22.94 -9.89 3.07
CA ALA A 322 24.37 -10.03 2.82
C ALA A 322 24.93 -11.32 3.43
N GLU A 323 26.14 -11.71 3.00
CA GLU A 323 26.90 -12.83 3.57
C GLU A 323 27.56 -12.45 4.91
N GLY A 324 27.86 -11.15 5.12
CA GLY A 324 28.45 -10.61 6.35
C GLY A 324 27.51 -9.71 7.15
N GLU A 325 27.62 -9.78 8.48
CA GLU A 325 26.88 -8.91 9.40
C GLU A 325 27.18 -7.41 9.16
N GLU A 326 28.47 -7.05 9.10
CA GLU A 326 28.90 -5.66 8.89
C GLU A 326 28.54 -5.13 7.50
N GLU A 327 28.53 -6.02 6.50
CA GLU A 327 28.06 -5.68 5.15
C GLU A 327 26.58 -5.31 5.17
N LEU A 328 25.73 -6.10 5.82
CA LEU A 328 24.30 -5.82 5.92
C LEU A 328 24.02 -4.54 6.72
N LYS A 329 24.76 -4.30 7.81
CA LYS A 329 24.69 -3.03 8.57
C LYS A 329 25.04 -1.84 7.67
N SER A 330 26.10 -1.95 6.88
CA SER A 330 26.50 -0.89 5.94
C SER A 330 25.41 -0.59 4.91
N LEU A 331 24.80 -1.63 4.32
CA LEU A 331 23.68 -1.45 3.39
C LEU A 331 22.48 -0.75 4.04
N LEU A 332 22.12 -1.17 5.24
CA LEU A 332 21.00 -0.60 5.98
C LEU A 332 21.23 0.88 6.34
N MET A 333 22.45 1.25 6.76
CA MET A 333 22.80 2.64 7.04
C MET A 333 22.70 3.52 5.79
N LYS A 334 23.21 3.06 4.65
CA LYS A 334 23.08 3.79 3.38
C LYS A 334 21.61 3.99 2.99
N VAL A 335 20.80 2.94 3.08
CA VAL A 335 19.36 3.03 2.77
C VAL A 335 18.67 4.00 3.74
N LYS A 336 19.01 3.97 5.03
CA LYS A 336 18.47 4.88 6.04
C LYS A 336 18.79 6.34 5.71
N GLU A 337 20.05 6.66 5.46
CA GLU A 337 20.50 8.02 5.13
C GLU A 337 19.81 8.57 3.88
N GLU A 338 19.72 7.78 2.80
CA GLU A 338 19.03 8.20 1.58
C GLU A 338 17.50 8.28 1.75
N SER A 339 16.91 7.42 2.59
CA SER A 339 15.48 7.48 2.91
C SER A 339 15.11 8.78 3.60
N GLU A 340 15.92 9.20 4.58
CA GLU A 340 15.68 10.43 5.34
C GLU A 340 15.74 11.67 4.44
N LYS A 341 16.63 11.67 3.43
CA LYS A 341 16.71 12.75 2.44
C LYS A 341 15.40 12.94 1.69
N VAL A 342 14.62 11.89 1.44
CA VAL A 342 13.32 11.97 0.76
C VAL A 342 12.12 12.06 1.73
N GLY A 343 12.37 12.08 3.05
CA GLY A 343 11.35 12.18 4.09
C GLY A 343 10.84 10.82 4.60
N LEU A 344 11.35 9.71 4.09
CA LEU A 344 11.01 8.37 4.58
C LEU A 344 11.82 8.04 5.84
N LYS A 345 11.11 7.60 6.88
CA LYS A 345 11.73 7.21 8.16
C LYS A 345 11.60 5.72 8.38
N LEU A 346 12.70 5.07 8.71
CA LEU A 346 12.71 3.65 9.06
C LEU A 346 12.15 3.49 10.48
N ASN A 347 11.37 2.44 10.69
CA ASN A 347 10.90 2.02 12.00
C ASN A 347 11.81 0.91 12.53
N ILE A 348 12.89 1.31 13.19
CA ILE A 348 13.94 0.38 13.64
C ILE A 348 13.39 -0.65 14.63
N GLN A 349 12.45 -0.25 15.50
CA GLN A 349 11.77 -1.16 16.44
C GLN A 349 10.92 -2.26 15.77
N LYS A 350 10.48 -2.03 14.54
CA LYS A 350 9.72 -3.03 13.77
C LYS A 350 10.57 -3.75 12.73
N ALA A 351 11.75 -3.24 12.42
CA ALA A 351 12.68 -3.91 11.56
C ALA A 351 13.15 -5.21 12.24
N LYS A 352 13.31 -6.26 11.45
CA LYS A 352 13.66 -7.60 11.95
C LYS A 352 14.86 -8.16 11.23
N ILE A 353 15.73 -8.81 11.98
CA ILE A 353 16.90 -9.51 11.46
C ILE A 353 16.71 -11.00 11.64
N ILE A 354 17.06 -11.74 10.59
CA ILE A 354 17.24 -13.18 10.63
C ILE A 354 18.63 -13.50 10.12
N ALA A 355 19.31 -14.43 10.77
CA ALA A 355 20.52 -15.00 10.19
C ALA A 355 20.56 -16.51 10.35
N ALA A 356 21.16 -17.15 9.36
CA ALA A 356 21.65 -18.52 9.44
C ALA A 356 23.15 -18.52 9.78
N GLY A 357 23.53 -17.76 10.81
CA GLY A 357 24.89 -17.55 11.28
C GLY A 357 24.90 -16.93 12.67
N PRO A 358 26.06 -16.81 13.34
CA PRO A 358 26.15 -16.09 14.61
C PRO A 358 25.78 -14.62 14.40
N ILE A 359 25.00 -14.06 15.32
CA ILE A 359 24.55 -12.67 15.30
C ILE A 359 25.02 -12.00 16.60
N THR A 360 25.68 -10.86 16.48
CA THR A 360 25.85 -9.95 17.63
C THR A 360 24.66 -8.99 17.72
N SER A 361 24.36 -8.40 18.88
CA SER A 361 23.25 -7.45 18.97
C SER A 361 23.52 -6.22 18.09
N TRP A 362 22.58 -5.82 17.24
CA TRP A 362 22.74 -4.63 16.39
C TRP A 362 22.11 -3.42 17.05
N GLN A 363 22.90 -2.35 17.16
CA GLN A 363 22.37 -1.02 17.49
C GLN A 363 22.51 -0.13 16.27
N ILE A 364 21.42 0.53 15.90
CA ILE A 364 21.39 1.60 14.90
C ILE A 364 20.99 2.85 15.64
N ASP A 365 21.88 3.83 15.63
CA ASP A 365 21.87 4.99 16.53
C ASP A 365 21.85 4.56 18.01
N VAL A 366 20.65 4.46 18.60
CA VAL A 366 20.39 4.12 20.01
C VAL A 366 19.37 2.97 20.12
N GLU A 367 18.77 2.55 19.00
CA GLU A 367 17.74 1.52 18.97
C GLU A 367 18.34 0.16 18.57
N THR A 368 17.97 -0.88 19.32
CA THR A 368 18.37 -2.25 19.01
C THR A 368 17.42 -2.84 17.98
N VAL A 369 17.96 -3.38 16.88
CA VAL A 369 17.15 -4.11 15.89
C VAL A 369 16.84 -5.50 16.41
N GLU A 370 15.57 -5.91 16.38
CA GLU A 370 15.14 -7.20 16.89
C GLU A 370 15.70 -8.35 16.02
N THR A 371 16.45 -9.26 16.65
CA THR A 371 16.87 -10.51 16.03
C THR A 371 15.87 -11.61 16.34
N VAL A 372 15.34 -12.28 15.31
CA VAL A 372 14.31 -13.30 15.45
C VAL A 372 14.74 -14.62 14.81
N ALA A 373 14.26 -15.73 15.35
CA ALA A 373 14.50 -17.06 14.77
C ALA A 373 13.60 -17.32 13.54
N ASP A 374 12.46 -16.64 13.48
CA ASP A 374 11.50 -16.72 12.39
C ASP A 374 10.69 -15.43 12.23
N PHE A 375 10.15 -15.20 11.04
CA PHE A 375 9.25 -14.09 10.75
C PHE A 375 8.25 -14.41 9.65
N ILE A 376 7.22 -13.56 9.55
CA ILE A 376 6.24 -13.62 8.48
C ILE A 376 6.68 -12.67 7.35
N PHE A 377 7.17 -13.24 6.26
CA PHE A 377 7.50 -12.51 5.02
C PHE A 377 6.36 -12.66 4.02
N LEU A 378 5.67 -11.56 3.70
CA LEU A 378 4.58 -11.55 2.69
C LEU A 378 3.50 -12.64 2.90
N GLY A 379 3.27 -13.03 4.16
CA GLY A 379 2.30 -14.07 4.56
C GLY A 379 2.88 -15.49 4.68
N SER A 380 4.16 -15.69 4.35
CA SER A 380 4.90 -16.94 4.49
C SER A 380 5.79 -16.91 5.74
N LYS A 381 5.92 -18.04 6.44
CA LYS A 381 6.81 -18.14 7.61
C LYS A 381 8.21 -18.55 7.16
N ILE A 382 9.16 -17.63 7.28
CA ILE A 382 10.58 -17.88 6.99
C ILE A 382 11.30 -18.15 8.31
N THR A 383 12.12 -19.20 8.35
CA THR A 383 12.90 -19.60 9.53
C THR A 383 14.38 -19.53 9.23
N ALA A 384 15.21 -19.23 10.23
CA ALA A 384 16.67 -19.16 10.09
C ALA A 384 17.29 -20.43 9.46
N ASN A 385 16.69 -21.59 9.71
CA ASN A 385 17.18 -22.88 9.20
C ASN A 385 16.66 -23.22 7.79
N GLY A 386 15.90 -22.32 7.13
CA GLY A 386 15.33 -22.53 5.80
C GLY A 386 14.24 -23.61 5.74
N GLY A 387 13.68 -24.01 6.88
CA GLY A 387 12.74 -25.13 6.96
C GLY A 387 11.33 -24.78 6.45
N TYR A 388 10.77 -25.65 5.59
CA TYR A 388 9.39 -25.55 5.08
C TYR A 388 8.34 -26.25 5.94
N SER A 389 8.75 -26.88 7.06
CA SER A 389 7.89 -27.79 7.82
C SER A 389 6.63 -27.14 8.36
N HIS A 390 6.68 -25.84 8.69
CA HIS A 390 5.51 -25.10 9.16
C HIS A 390 4.50 -24.81 8.03
N GLU A 391 4.98 -24.42 6.85
CA GLU A 391 4.11 -24.15 5.70
C GLU A 391 3.45 -25.42 5.17
N ILE A 392 4.21 -26.51 5.08
CA ILE A 392 3.68 -27.82 4.71
C ILE A 392 2.55 -28.20 5.67
N LYS A 393 2.74 -28.01 6.98
CA LYS A 393 1.73 -28.26 8.02
C LYS A 393 0.52 -27.32 7.95
N MET A 394 0.68 -26.08 7.50
CA MET A 394 -0.44 -25.16 7.27
C MET A 394 -1.24 -25.54 6.02
N LEU A 395 -0.57 -26.05 4.98
CA LEU A 395 -1.20 -26.42 3.71
C LEU A 395 -1.86 -27.81 3.73
N THR A 396 -1.42 -28.74 4.59
CA THR A 396 -2.02 -30.08 4.70
C THR A 396 -3.51 -30.05 5.06
N PRO A 397 -3.97 -29.27 6.07
CA PRO A 397 -5.40 -29.15 6.38
C PRO A 397 -6.21 -28.57 5.22
N TRP A 398 -5.63 -27.65 4.44
CA TRP A 398 -6.28 -27.08 3.25
C TRP A 398 -6.39 -28.09 2.11
N LYS A 399 -5.37 -28.92 1.88
CA LYS A 399 -5.43 -30.04 0.94
C LYS A 399 -6.48 -31.07 1.36
N GLU A 400 -6.50 -31.47 2.63
CA GLU A 400 -7.50 -32.38 3.17
C GLU A 400 -8.94 -31.82 3.08
N SER A 401 -9.10 -30.50 3.21
CA SER A 401 -10.38 -29.81 3.01
C SER A 401 -10.80 -29.69 1.54
N TYR A 402 -9.85 -29.59 0.60
CA TYR A 402 -10.14 -29.46 -0.84
C TYR A 402 -10.38 -30.84 -1.50
N ASP A 403 -9.70 -31.88 -1.02
CA ASP A 403 -9.83 -33.26 -1.50
C ASP A 403 -11.08 -33.99 -0.95
N GLN A 404 -11.87 -33.33 -0.10
CA GLN A 404 -13.23 -33.78 0.24
C GLN A 404 -14.33 -33.14 -0.64
N PRO A 405 -14.56 -33.62 -1.88
CA PRO A 405 -15.88 -33.48 -2.47
C PRO A 405 -16.42 -34.85 -2.87
N ARG A 406 -17.27 -35.47 -2.02
CA ARG A 406 -18.45 -36.29 -2.44
C ARG A 406 -19.29 -37.00 -1.37
N GLN A 407 -19.02 -36.91 -0.05
CA GLN A 407 -19.81 -37.68 0.93
C GLN A 407 -20.73 -36.88 1.88
N HIS A 408 -20.75 -35.55 1.84
CA HIS A 408 -21.52 -34.75 2.82
C HIS A 408 -22.91 -34.26 2.38
N ILE A 409 -23.38 -34.62 1.19
CA ILE A 409 -24.81 -34.45 0.83
C ILE A 409 -25.57 -35.71 1.28
N LYS A 410 -25.74 -35.89 2.60
CA LYS A 410 -26.77 -36.80 3.17
C LYS A 410 -27.00 -36.71 4.69
N LYS A 411 -26.29 -35.85 5.45
CA LYS A 411 -26.41 -35.79 6.93
C LYS A 411 -26.88 -34.46 7.55
N GLN A 412 -27.39 -33.50 6.77
CA GLN A 412 -28.01 -32.29 7.35
C GLN A 412 -29.54 -32.40 7.46
N ARG A 413 -30.04 -33.30 8.32
CA ARG A 413 -31.44 -33.22 8.78
C ARG A 413 -31.67 -33.33 10.29
N HIS A 414 -30.69 -33.68 11.12
CA HIS A 414 -30.94 -33.94 12.56
C HIS A 414 -29.89 -33.37 13.51
N TYR A 415 -29.54 -32.07 13.42
CA TYR A 415 -28.82 -31.38 14.50
C TYR A 415 -29.27 -29.92 14.62
N PHE A 416 -30.57 -29.72 14.85
CA PHE A 416 -31.08 -28.52 15.52
C PHE A 416 -31.68 -28.98 16.84
N ALA A 417 -30.85 -29.03 17.90
CA ALA A 417 -31.26 -28.91 19.30
C ALA A 417 -30.04 -29.07 20.20
N ASN A 418 -29.85 -28.08 21.08
CA ASN A 418 -29.08 -28.13 22.32
C ASN A 418 -27.55 -28.36 22.25
N LYS A 419 -26.81 -27.28 22.52
CA LYS A 419 -25.73 -27.19 23.53
C LYS A 419 -25.09 -25.77 23.51
N GLY A 420 -25.10 -25.06 24.64
CA GLY A 420 -23.95 -24.20 25.02
C GLY A 420 -22.79 -25.10 25.52
N PRO A 421 -21.66 -24.62 26.10
CA PRO A 421 -21.20 -23.26 26.47
C PRO A 421 -19.74 -22.96 26.00
N SER A 422 -19.13 -21.88 26.48
CA SER A 422 -17.66 -21.60 26.66
C SER A 422 -16.62 -22.17 25.68
N SER A 423 -15.80 -21.30 25.06
CA SER A 423 -14.34 -21.49 24.92
C SER A 423 -13.68 -20.32 24.17
N GLN A 424 -12.40 -20.11 24.48
CA GLN A 424 -11.49 -19.05 24.04
C GLN A 424 -11.44 -18.89 22.51
N GLY A 425 -11.65 -17.66 22.04
CA GLY A 425 -11.51 -17.30 20.63
C GLY A 425 -10.06 -16.99 20.27
N TYR A 426 -9.41 -17.90 19.54
CA TYR A 426 -8.20 -17.60 18.79
C TYR A 426 -8.55 -16.70 17.60
N GLY A 427 -8.09 -15.45 17.63
CA GLY A 427 -8.27 -14.48 16.56
C GLY A 427 -7.19 -14.60 15.49
N PHE A 428 -7.59 -14.88 14.25
CA PHE A 428 -6.73 -14.78 13.07
C PHE A 428 -6.57 -13.31 12.64
N PRO A 429 -5.36 -12.82 12.30
CA PRO A 429 -5.19 -11.52 11.68
C PRO A 429 -5.47 -11.65 10.18
N SER A 430 -6.57 -11.03 9.74
CA SER A 430 -6.95 -10.93 8.33
C SER A 430 -6.08 -9.90 7.61
N GLY A 431 -4.95 -10.34 7.07
CA GLY A 431 -4.17 -9.55 6.09
C GLY A 431 -4.93 -9.46 4.76
N HIS A 432 -5.77 -8.44 4.62
CA HIS A 432 -6.33 -8.07 3.32
C HIS A 432 -5.37 -7.12 2.62
N VAL A 433 -4.50 -7.68 1.78
CA VAL A 433 -3.83 -6.94 0.69
C VAL A 433 -4.85 -6.86 -0.44
N TRP A 434 -5.40 -5.66 -0.69
CA TRP A 434 -6.29 -5.45 -1.83
C TRP A 434 -5.49 -4.95 -3.04
N MET A 435 -5.58 -5.73 -4.12
CA MET A 435 -5.31 -5.35 -5.52
C MET A 435 -6.32 -4.33 -6.04
#